data_AF-A0AAU2IXP7-F1
#
_entry.id   AF-A0AAU2IXP7-F1
#
_cell.length_a   1.000
_cell.length_b   1.000
_cell.length_c   1.000
_cell.angle_alpha   90.00
_cell.angle_beta   90.00
_cell.angle_gamma   90.00
#
_symmetry.space_group_name_H-M   'P 1'
#
loop_
_entity.id
_entity.type
_entity.pdbx_description
1 polymer ?
#
loop_
_entity_poly.entity_id
_entity_poly.type
_entity_poly.pdbx_seq_one_letter_code
_entity_poly.pdbx_strand_id
1 'polypeptide(L)'
;MTLNLIETEFSTSIDERPDWSIITEETDGIAQRAARKAADSYPSVLEYDDAHQDALVLMATRPSKARAALDLGPGALYRWLTQRLRDQHLTKEKHRSKQISFEANVEAFGEAE
;
A
#
# COMPACT_ATOMS: atom_id res chain seq x y z
N MET A 1 17.82 45.76 -21.47
CA MET A 1 17.86 44.31 -21.21
C MET A 1 16.76 44.00 -20.22
N THR A 2 15.68 43.40 -20.69
CA THR A 2 14.55 42.97 -19.86
C THR A 2 14.84 41.59 -19.31
N LEU A 3 14.88 41.47 -17.98
CA LEU A 3 14.96 40.19 -17.27
C LEU A 3 13.61 39.49 -17.44
N ASN A 4 13.59 38.43 -18.26
CA ASN A 4 12.47 37.49 -18.28
C ASN A 4 12.53 36.66 -17.00
N LEU A 5 11.70 37.00 -16.02
CA LEU A 5 11.37 36.09 -14.92
C LEU A 5 10.63 34.90 -15.55
N ILE A 6 11.29 33.74 -15.58
CA ILE A 6 10.61 32.48 -15.85
C ILE A 6 9.78 32.20 -14.59
N GLU A 7 8.49 32.47 -14.66
CA GLU A 7 7.53 31.91 -13.72
C GLU A 7 7.52 30.40 -13.95
N THR A 8 8.34 29.69 -13.19
CA THR A 8 8.25 28.24 -13.08
C THR A 8 6.92 27.97 -12.39
N GLU A 9 5.89 27.62 -13.16
CA GLU A 9 4.63 27.15 -12.59
C GLU A 9 4.96 25.96 -11.68
N PHE A 10 4.77 26.16 -10.38
CA PHE A 10 4.75 25.06 -9.43
C PHE A 10 3.61 24.16 -9.87
N SER A 11 3.95 23.02 -10.48
CA SER A 11 3.02 21.92 -10.71
C SER A 11 2.42 21.56 -9.35
N THR A 12 1.22 22.08 -9.08
CA THR A 12 0.41 21.67 -7.93
C THR A 12 0.16 20.18 -8.10
N SER A 13 0.99 19.35 -7.47
CA SER A 13 0.66 17.96 -7.24
C SER A 13 -0.68 17.98 -6.53
N ILE A 14 -1.74 17.54 -7.22
CA ILE A 14 -3.09 17.55 -6.71
C ILE A 14 -3.04 16.79 -5.38
N ASP A 15 -3.18 17.53 -4.28
CA ASP A 15 -3.48 16.99 -2.96
C ASP A 15 -4.85 16.32 -3.11
N GLU A 16 -4.85 15.06 -3.57
CA GLU A 16 -6.04 14.23 -3.55
C GLU A 16 -6.41 14.04 -2.08
N ARG A 17 -7.31 14.90 -1.59
CA ARG A 17 -7.85 14.80 -0.25
C ARG A 17 -8.47 13.41 -0.08
N PRO A 18 -8.36 12.81 1.13
CA PRO A 18 -9.03 11.56 1.40
C PRO A 18 -10.52 11.65 1.09
N ASP A 19 -11.02 10.75 0.26
CA ASP A 19 -12.41 10.69 -0.16
C ASP A 19 -13.01 9.35 0.25
N TRP A 20 -13.69 9.38 1.39
CA TRP A 20 -14.35 8.21 1.98
C TRP A 20 -15.65 7.81 1.27
N SER A 21 -16.16 8.63 0.34
CA SER A 21 -17.39 8.31 -0.40
C SER A 21 -17.25 7.12 -1.35
N ILE A 22 -16.02 6.74 -1.68
CA ILE A 22 -15.74 5.53 -2.46
C ILE A 22 -16.09 4.25 -1.69
N ILE A 23 -16.14 4.30 -0.36
CA ILE A 23 -16.41 3.14 0.48
C ILE A 23 -17.92 2.94 0.56
N THR A 24 -18.40 2.05 -0.30
CA THR A 24 -19.74 1.47 -0.31
C THR A 24 -19.69 0.02 0.17
N GLU A 25 -20.84 -0.59 0.45
CA GLU A 25 -20.95 -2.02 0.80
C GLU A 25 -20.25 -2.93 -0.23
N GLU A 26 -20.37 -2.61 -1.52
CA GLU A 26 -19.70 -3.36 -2.59
C GLU A 26 -18.18 -3.27 -2.49
N THR A 27 -17.64 -2.04 -2.40
CA THR A 27 -16.19 -1.83 -2.35
C THR A 27 -15.58 -2.32 -1.04
N ASP A 28 -16.32 -2.27 0.06
CA ASP A 28 -15.91 -2.85 1.34
C ASP A 28 -15.81 -4.38 1.24
N GLY A 29 -16.79 -5.04 0.63
CA GLY A 29 -16.70 -6.48 0.35
C GLY A 29 -15.53 -6.86 -0.56
N ILE A 30 -15.10 -5.97 -1.45
CA ILE A 30 -13.86 -6.15 -2.24
C ILE A 30 -12.62 -5.97 -1.36
N ALA A 31 -12.60 -4.96 -0.49
CA ALA A 31 -11.52 -4.70 0.45
C ALA A 31 -11.32 -5.86 1.43
N GLN A 32 -12.39 -6.39 2.02
CA GLN A 32 -12.35 -7.57 2.89
C GLN A 32 -11.73 -8.79 2.20
N ARG A 33 -12.09 -9.05 0.92
CA ARG A 33 -11.50 -10.16 0.15
C ARG A 33 -10.02 -9.96 -0.13
N ALA A 34 -9.61 -8.74 -0.47
CA ALA A 34 -8.20 -8.40 -0.67
C ALA A 34 -7.39 -8.52 0.63
N ALA A 35 -7.97 -8.05 1.75
CA ALA A 35 -7.39 -8.16 3.09
C ALA A 35 -7.19 -9.60 3.51
N ARG A 36 -8.21 -10.47 3.32
CA ARG A 36 -8.10 -11.90 3.59
C ARG A 36 -6.96 -12.53 2.79
N LYS A 37 -6.87 -12.22 1.50
CA LYS A 37 -5.78 -12.72 0.65
C LYS A 37 -4.40 -12.26 1.14
N ALA A 38 -4.28 -11.01 1.56
CA ALA A 38 -3.03 -10.43 2.05
C ALA A 38 -2.60 -11.06 3.39
N ALA A 39 -3.52 -11.14 4.36
CA ALA A 39 -3.27 -11.75 5.66
C ALA A 39 -2.92 -13.24 5.54
N ASP A 40 -3.64 -14.00 4.71
CA ASP A 40 -3.33 -15.42 4.46
C ASP A 40 -1.96 -15.61 3.79
N SER A 41 -1.48 -14.63 3.02
CA SER A 41 -0.18 -14.68 2.35
C SER A 41 0.98 -14.29 3.27
N TYR A 42 0.71 -13.51 4.32
CA TYR A 42 1.72 -12.95 5.24
C TYR A 42 1.28 -13.02 6.72
N PRO A 43 0.93 -14.20 7.25
CA PRO A 43 0.25 -14.33 8.55
C PRO A 43 1.10 -13.91 9.75
N SER A 44 2.43 -13.91 9.63
CA SER A 44 3.34 -13.47 10.70
C SER A 44 3.56 -11.96 10.74
N VAL A 45 2.99 -11.22 9.78
CA VAL A 45 3.32 -9.81 9.51
C VAL A 45 2.10 -8.93 9.44
N LEU A 46 0.98 -9.50 8.98
CA LEU A 46 -0.21 -8.76 8.64
C LEU A 46 -1.44 -9.51 9.11
N GLU A 47 -2.12 -8.93 10.09
CA GLU A 47 -3.42 -9.40 10.56
C GLU A 47 -4.53 -8.99 9.59
N TYR A 48 -5.64 -9.74 9.62
CA TYR A 48 -6.77 -9.48 8.72
C TYR A 48 -7.37 -8.08 8.92
N ASP A 49 -7.61 -7.69 10.19
CA ASP A 49 -8.23 -6.40 10.52
C ASP A 49 -7.33 -5.23 10.09
N ASP A 50 -6.01 -5.35 10.30
CA ASP A 50 -5.02 -4.39 9.82
C ASP A 50 -5.02 -4.30 8.28
N ALA A 51 -5.05 -5.44 7.59
CA ALA A 51 -5.09 -5.48 6.13
C ALA A 51 -6.37 -4.86 5.57
N HIS A 52 -7.49 -5.06 6.26
CA HIS A 52 -8.78 -4.47 5.89
C HIS A 52 -8.77 -2.97 6.09
N GLN A 53 -8.28 -2.49 7.23
CA GLN A 53 -8.12 -1.07 7.49
C GLN A 53 -7.19 -0.41 6.46
N ASP A 54 -6.03 -1.00 6.18
CA ASP A 54 -5.08 -0.50 5.18
C ASP A 54 -5.72 -0.46 3.78
N ALA A 55 -6.56 -1.45 3.42
CA ALA A 55 -7.29 -1.44 2.15
C ALA A 55 -8.29 -0.28 2.04
N LEU A 56 -9.05 0.01 3.10
CA LEU A 56 -9.98 1.14 3.16
C LEU A 56 -9.23 2.48 3.07
N VAL A 57 -8.14 2.62 3.82
CA VAL A 57 -7.28 3.81 3.79
C VAL A 57 -6.69 4.01 2.39
N LEU A 58 -6.24 2.94 1.72
CA LEU A 58 -5.70 3.02 0.37
C LEU A 58 -6.73 3.53 -0.64
N MET A 59 -7.99 3.08 -0.56
CA MET A 59 -9.05 3.58 -1.43
C MET A 59 -9.36 5.05 -1.16
N ALA A 60 -9.53 5.41 0.11
CA ALA A 60 -9.86 6.77 0.50
C ALA A 60 -8.75 7.77 0.15
N THR A 61 -7.48 7.42 0.37
CA THR A 61 -6.33 8.31 0.13
C THR A 61 -5.82 8.32 -1.30
N ARG A 62 -6.33 7.44 -2.17
CA ARG A 62 -5.99 7.38 -3.60
C ARG A 62 -7.24 7.26 -4.46
N PRO A 63 -8.22 8.17 -4.28
CA PRO A 63 -9.55 7.98 -4.79
C PRO A 63 -9.60 7.92 -6.32
N SER A 64 -8.78 8.69 -7.04
CA SER A 64 -8.74 8.63 -8.51
C SER A 64 -8.28 7.26 -9.01
N LYS A 65 -7.29 6.65 -8.35
CA LYS A 65 -6.76 5.34 -8.74
C LYS A 65 -7.72 4.21 -8.38
N ALA A 66 -8.35 4.30 -7.21
CA ALA A 66 -9.32 3.32 -6.77
C ALA A 66 -10.58 3.36 -7.64
N ARG A 67 -11.06 4.56 -8.02
CA ARG A 67 -12.17 4.73 -8.98
C ARG A 67 -11.81 4.21 -10.36
N ALA A 68 -10.65 4.59 -10.91
CA ALA A 68 -10.22 4.07 -12.20
C ALA A 68 -10.12 2.53 -12.20
N ALA A 69 -9.71 1.91 -11.09
CA ALA A 69 -9.72 0.45 -10.96
C ALA A 69 -11.16 -0.10 -10.86
N LEU A 70 -12.05 0.56 -10.12
CA LEU A 70 -13.45 0.16 -10.01
C LEU A 70 -14.20 0.29 -11.35
N ASP A 71 -13.91 1.32 -12.14
CA ASP A 71 -14.48 1.55 -13.48
C ASP A 71 -14.10 0.42 -14.46
N LEU A 72 -12.93 -0.20 -14.26
CA LEU A 72 -12.51 -1.41 -14.99
C LEU A 72 -13.16 -2.70 -14.45
N GLY A 73 -13.83 -2.62 -13.30
CA GLY A 73 -14.62 -3.67 -12.68
C GLY A 73 -14.10 -4.13 -11.31
N PRO A 74 -14.94 -4.85 -10.53
CA PRO A 74 -14.61 -5.31 -9.17
C PRO A 74 -13.31 -6.12 -9.07
N GLY A 75 -13.03 -6.95 -10.09
CA GLY A 75 -11.81 -7.75 -10.15
C GLY A 75 -10.54 -6.90 -10.32
N ALA A 76 -10.63 -5.77 -11.01
CA ALA A 76 -9.50 -4.86 -11.19
C ALA A 76 -9.21 -4.08 -9.89
N LEU A 77 -10.25 -3.64 -9.17
CA LEU A 77 -10.11 -3.07 -7.82
C LEU A 77 -9.51 -4.08 -6.85
N TYR A 78 -10.00 -5.33 -6.82
CA TYR A 78 -9.44 -6.41 -6.01
C TYR A 78 -7.94 -6.62 -6.28
N ARG A 79 -7.55 -6.70 -7.56
CA ARG A 79 -6.14 -6.89 -7.96
C ARG A 79 -5.28 -5.71 -7.55
N TRP A 80 -5.79 -4.48 -7.72
CA TRP A 80 -5.10 -3.26 -7.34
C TRP A 80 -4.85 -3.20 -5.84
N LEU A 81 -5.87 -3.47 -5.02
CA LEU A 81 -5.75 -3.54 -3.55
C LEU A 81 -4.73 -4.59 -3.11
N THR A 82 -4.86 -5.81 -3.64
CA THR A 82 -3.97 -6.92 -3.28
C THR A 82 -2.50 -6.59 -3.60
N GLN A 83 -2.24 -5.95 -4.74
CA GLN A 83 -0.89 -5.53 -5.10
C GLN A 83 -0.35 -4.45 -4.15
N ARG A 84 -1.18 -3.47 -3.78
CA ARG A 84 -0.76 -2.38 -2.88
C ARG A 84 -0.52 -2.85 -1.45
N LEU A 85 -1.40 -3.68 -0.91
CA LEU A 85 -1.19 -4.32 0.39
C LEU A 85 0.12 -5.11 0.39
N ARG A 86 0.32 -5.97 -0.62
CA ARG A 86 1.57 -6.72 -0.78
C ARG A 86 2.79 -5.80 -0.80
N ASP A 87 2.79 -4.75 -1.61
CA ASP A 87 3.93 -3.83 -1.73
C ASP A 87 4.23 -3.12 -0.40
N GLN A 88 3.20 -2.69 0.33
CA GLN A 88 3.31 -2.03 1.63
C GLN A 88 3.93 -2.95 2.69
N HIS A 89 3.48 -4.21 2.77
CA HIS A 89 3.95 -5.15 3.78
C HIS A 89 5.27 -5.84 3.40
N LEU A 90 5.50 -6.19 2.12
CA LEU A 90 6.81 -6.68 1.68
C LEU A 90 7.90 -5.63 1.86
N THR A 91 7.57 -4.35 1.69
CA THR A 91 8.52 -3.26 1.96
C THR A 91 8.85 -3.21 3.45
N LYS A 92 7.84 -3.24 4.33
CA LYS A 92 8.04 -3.28 5.79
C LYS A 92 8.88 -4.50 6.21
N GLU A 93 8.62 -5.67 5.65
CA GLU A 93 9.40 -6.89 5.94
C GLU A 93 10.83 -6.82 5.41
N LYS A 94 11.04 -6.33 4.18
CA LYS A 94 12.39 -6.08 3.66
C LYS A 94 13.18 -5.09 4.52
N HIS A 95 12.51 -4.09 5.11
CA HIS A 95 13.16 -3.17 6.03
C HIS A 95 13.46 -3.85 7.37
N ARG A 96 12.52 -4.64 7.91
CA ARG A 96 12.69 -5.40 9.15
C ARG A 96 13.80 -6.44 9.03
N SER A 97 13.88 -7.18 7.93
CA SER A 97 14.93 -8.18 7.68
C SER A 97 16.33 -7.55 7.57
N LYS A 98 16.43 -6.31 7.12
CA LYS A 98 17.69 -5.55 7.08
C LYS A 98 18.10 -4.95 8.43
N GLN A 99 17.17 -4.90 9.39
CA GLN A 99 17.41 -4.41 10.75
C GLN A 99 17.74 -5.53 11.75
N ILE A 100 17.65 -6.80 11.34
CA ILE A 100 18.21 -7.91 12.10
C ILE A 100 19.74 -7.71 12.14
N SER A 101 20.25 -7.40 13.33
CA SER A 101 21.60 -6.87 13.56
C SER A 101 22.69 -7.89 13.23
N PHE A 102 23.91 -7.38 13.04
CA PHE A 102 25.15 -8.15 12.86
C PHE A 102 25.27 -9.35 13.83
N GLU A 103 24.76 -9.24 15.06
CA GLU A 103 24.79 -10.30 16.08
C GLU A 103 23.95 -11.53 15.73
N ALA A 104 22.76 -11.36 15.15
CA ALA A 104 21.93 -12.49 14.72
C ALA A 104 22.53 -13.22 13.50
N ASN A 105 23.33 -12.52 12.68
CA ASN A 105 24.12 -13.17 11.63
C ASN A 105 25.37 -13.86 12.20
N VAL A 106 26.02 -13.33 13.22
CA VAL A 106 27.17 -13.99 13.87
C VAL A 106 26.73 -15.23 14.66
N GLU A 107 25.56 -15.24 15.30
CA GLU A 107 25.03 -16.42 15.98
C GLU A 107 24.58 -17.50 14.98
N ALA A 108 24.03 -17.12 13.82
CA ALA A 108 23.62 -18.06 12.77
C ALA A 108 24.77 -18.61 11.91
N PHE A 109 25.88 -17.87 11.76
CA PHE A 109 27.05 -18.27 10.96
C PHE A 109 28.31 -18.56 11.82
N GLY A 110 28.21 -18.48 13.14
CA GLY A 110 29.31 -18.68 14.10
C GLY A 110 29.56 -20.14 14.50
N GLU A 111 28.78 -21.09 14.00
CA GLU A 111 29.06 -22.53 14.08
C GLU A 111 29.59 -23.08 12.73
N ALA A 112 30.50 -22.35 12.09
CA ALA A 112 31.37 -22.91 11.08
C ALA A 112 32.83 -22.73 11.57
N GLU A 113 33.20 -23.58 12.53
CA GLU A 113 34.61 -23.89 12.83
C GLU A 113 35.35 -24.38 11.57
#